data_AF-A0A1Y3VYN8-F1
#
_entry.id   AF-A0A1Y3VYN8-F1
#
_cell.length_a   1.000
_cell.length_b   1.000
_cell.length_c   1.000
_cell.angle_alpha   90.00
_cell.angle_beta   90.00
_cell.angle_gamma   90.00
#
_symmetry.space_group_name_H-M   'P 1'
#
loop_
_entity.id
_entity.type
_entity.pdbx_description
1 polymer ?
#
loop_
_entity_poly.entity_id
_entity_poly.type
_entity_poly.pdbx_seq_one_letter_code
_entity_poly.pdbx_strand_id
1 'polypeptide(L)'
;MKKIICIAFLLFNCSNAISDNKKTHGLGVPLTSNEMNAISKIKEMVLEFIGKSRTIEPPFSFTAILNIDSTDVTLLPYYDFDTAIFYKDPSPEKILESLVVSNDLYFAISKDGCLEYSMLAKRKEDAWILSRFSENWGIL
;
A
#
# COMPACT_ATOMS: atom_id res chain seq x y z
N MET A 1 -6.29 15.84 -25.50
CA MET A 1 -5.23 16.58 -24.79
C MET A 1 -5.74 17.44 -23.62
N LYS A 2 -6.78 18.28 -23.75
CA LYS A 2 -7.31 19.09 -22.63
C LYS A 2 -7.78 18.27 -21.40
N LYS A 3 -8.40 17.09 -21.61
CA LYS A 3 -8.88 16.23 -20.50
C LYS A 3 -7.77 15.55 -19.67
N ILE A 4 -6.61 15.24 -20.29
CA ILE A 4 -5.47 14.60 -19.62
C ILE A 4 -4.82 15.56 -18.63
N ILE A 5 -4.77 16.85 -18.98
CA ILE A 5 -4.21 17.90 -18.13
C ILE A 5 -5.04 18.07 -16.85
N CYS A 6 -6.38 18.01 -16.94
CA CYS A 6 -7.25 18.12 -15.77
C CYS A 6 -7.08 16.93 -14.78
N ILE A 7 -6.90 15.71 -15.30
CA ILE A 7 -6.65 14.53 -14.47
C ILE A 7 -5.29 14.63 -13.78
N ALA A 8 -4.25 15.07 -14.50
CA ALA A 8 -2.93 15.31 -13.92
C ALA A 8 -2.97 16.39 -12.82
N PHE A 9 -3.73 17.47 -13.02
CA PHE A 9 -3.92 18.52 -12.02
C PHE A 9 -4.69 18.03 -10.78
N LEU A 10 -5.71 17.18 -10.95
CA LEU A 10 -6.44 16.60 -9.81
C LEU A 10 -5.55 15.65 -8.99
N LEU A 11 -4.79 14.78 -9.66
CA LEU A 11 -3.85 13.86 -8.99
C LEU A 11 -2.74 14.60 -8.24
N PHE A 12 -2.23 15.71 -8.80
CA PHE A 12 -1.20 16.55 -8.17
C PHE A 12 -1.72 17.38 -7.00
N ASN A 13 -3.01 17.78 -7.00
CA ASN A 13 -3.60 18.47 -5.85
C ASN A 13 -4.03 17.49 -4.74
N CYS A 14 -4.38 16.25 -5.09
CA CYS A 14 -4.58 15.19 -4.10
C CYS A 14 -3.28 14.73 -3.42
N SER A 15 -2.12 14.87 -4.07
CA SER A 15 -0.83 14.48 -3.48
C SER A 15 -0.34 15.42 -2.38
N ASN A 16 -0.74 16.70 -2.41
CA ASN A 16 -0.32 17.70 -1.42
C ASN A 16 -1.05 17.58 -0.07
N ALA A 17 -2.07 16.73 0.03
CA ALA A 17 -2.81 16.52 1.28
C ALA A 17 -2.26 15.37 2.14
N ILE A 18 -1.14 14.75 1.73
CA ILE A 18 -0.46 13.68 2.48
C ILE A 18 0.90 14.20 2.95
N SER A 19 0.92 15.36 3.62
CA SER A 19 2.08 15.79 4.41
C SER A 19 1.88 15.41 5.87
N ASP A 20 2.81 14.59 6.37
CA ASP A 20 3.46 14.63 7.68
C ASP A 20 2.57 14.66 8.94
N ASN A 21 2.73 13.65 9.81
CA ASN A 21 2.07 13.46 11.11
C ASN A 21 0.59 13.07 11.13
N LYS A 22 0.09 12.36 10.11
CA LYS A 22 -1.25 11.78 10.22
C LYS A 22 -1.24 10.61 11.19
N LYS A 23 -1.84 10.83 12.37
CA LYS A 23 -2.32 9.74 13.24
C LYS A 23 -3.10 8.76 12.37
N THR A 24 -2.55 7.57 12.18
CA THR A 24 -3.20 6.51 11.38
C THR A 24 -4.33 5.82 12.15
N HIS A 25 -4.45 6.15 13.43
CA HIS A 25 -5.44 5.58 14.32
C HIS A 25 -6.85 5.75 13.74
N GLY A 26 -7.45 4.63 13.30
CA GLY A 26 -8.81 4.58 12.75
C GLY A 26 -8.93 4.71 11.23
N LEU A 27 -7.83 4.77 10.46
CA LEU A 27 -7.91 4.81 8.99
C LEU A 27 -8.16 3.43 8.36
N GLY A 28 -7.76 2.36 9.04
CA GLY A 28 -7.88 0.98 8.56
C GLY A 28 -8.74 0.10 9.46
N VAL A 29 -8.97 -1.12 8.97
CA VAL A 29 -9.67 -2.18 9.71
C VAL A 29 -8.67 -3.16 10.34
N PRO A 30 -9.04 -3.85 11.43
CA PRO A 30 -8.24 -4.93 12.00
C PRO A 30 -8.01 -6.06 10.98
N LEU A 31 -6.87 -6.75 11.10
CA LEU A 31 -6.53 -7.85 10.22
C LEU A 31 -7.36 -9.12 10.53
N THR A 32 -7.81 -9.78 9.48
CA THR A 32 -8.35 -11.14 9.51
C THR A 32 -7.22 -12.18 9.47
N SER A 33 -7.56 -13.45 9.71
CA SER A 33 -6.62 -14.58 9.58
C SER A 33 -6.00 -14.68 8.19
N ASN A 34 -6.73 -14.30 7.13
CA ASN A 34 -6.22 -14.33 5.77
C ASN A 34 -5.13 -13.27 5.56
N GLU A 35 -5.34 -12.06 6.07
CA GLU A 35 -4.35 -10.99 5.98
C GLU A 35 -3.11 -11.25 6.84
N MET A 36 -3.29 -11.81 8.03
CA MET A 36 -2.16 -12.26 8.86
C MET A 36 -1.36 -13.38 8.17
N ASN A 37 -2.03 -14.28 7.44
CA ASN A 37 -1.35 -15.30 6.62
C ASN A 37 -0.57 -14.67 5.46
N ALA A 38 -1.13 -13.65 4.79
CA ALA A 38 -0.44 -12.91 3.74
C ALA A 38 0.86 -12.25 4.26
N ILE A 39 0.81 -11.59 5.42
CA ILE A 39 2.00 -11.02 6.06
C ILE A 39 3.04 -12.10 6.35
N SER A 40 2.61 -13.25 6.89
CA SER A 40 3.52 -14.37 7.19
C SER A 40 4.23 -14.87 5.93
N LYS A 41 3.50 -15.01 4.81
CA LYS A 41 4.08 -15.43 3.52
C LYS A 41 5.07 -14.40 2.96
N ILE A 42 4.79 -13.12 3.14
CA ILE A 42 5.71 -12.05 2.74
C ILE A 42 6.99 -12.08 3.58
N LYS A 43 6.89 -12.33 4.90
CA LYS A 43 8.07 -12.50 5.77
C LYS A 43 8.91 -13.71 5.35
N GLU A 44 8.28 -14.85 5.07
CA GLU A 44 8.96 -16.05 4.55
C GLU A 44 9.74 -15.73 3.26
N MET A 45 9.12 -15.03 2.32
CA MET A 45 9.76 -14.61 1.08
C MET A 45 10.99 -13.71 1.32
N VAL A 46 10.88 -12.75 2.23
CA VAL A 46 12.00 -11.88 2.61
C VAL A 46 13.13 -12.67 3.25
N LEU A 47 12.82 -13.60 4.17
CA LEU A 47 13.82 -14.46 4.80
C LEU A 47 14.56 -15.32 3.77
N GLU A 48 13.84 -15.92 2.82
CA GLU A 48 14.46 -16.69 1.75
C GLU A 48 15.40 -15.85 0.89
N PHE A 49 15.00 -14.62 0.58
CA PHE A 49 15.82 -13.72 -0.22
C PHE A 49 17.10 -13.33 0.52
N ILE A 50 17.00 -12.96 1.80
CA ILE A 50 18.17 -12.63 2.63
C ILE A 50 19.09 -13.85 2.78
N GLY A 51 18.53 -15.04 3.06
CA GLY A 51 19.31 -16.27 3.22
C GLY A 51 20.06 -16.72 1.96
N LYS A 52 19.56 -16.35 0.78
CA LYS A 52 20.23 -16.58 -0.53
C LYS A 52 21.18 -15.45 -0.90
N SER A 53 21.04 -14.27 -0.28
CA SER A 53 21.86 -13.09 -0.59
C SER A 53 23.19 -13.12 0.15
N ARG A 54 24.26 -12.67 -0.52
CA ARG A 54 25.58 -12.45 0.09
C ARG A 54 25.76 -11.04 0.66
N THR A 55 24.69 -10.25 0.70
CA THR A 55 24.73 -8.89 1.26
C THR A 55 24.96 -8.93 2.76
N ILE A 56 25.96 -8.18 3.23
CA ILE A 56 26.34 -8.08 4.64
C ILE A 56 25.22 -7.42 5.47
N GLU A 57 24.44 -6.53 4.84
CA GLU A 57 23.32 -5.84 5.48
C GLU A 57 22.08 -5.89 4.57
N PRO A 58 20.93 -6.34 5.09
CA PRO A 58 19.69 -6.38 4.32
C PRO A 58 19.15 -4.95 4.07
N PRO A 59 18.46 -4.72 2.94
CA PRO A 59 17.75 -3.46 2.71
C PRO A 59 16.81 -3.10 3.87
N PHE A 60 16.68 -1.80 4.17
CA PHE A 60 15.79 -1.31 5.24
C PHE A 60 14.39 -1.91 5.15
N SER A 61 13.82 -1.97 3.95
CA SER A 61 12.49 -2.54 3.70
C SER A 61 12.35 -3.99 4.18
N PHE A 62 13.40 -4.80 4.03
CA PHE A 62 13.38 -6.18 4.48
C PHE A 62 13.47 -6.27 6.00
N THR A 63 14.34 -5.48 6.62
CA THR A 63 14.42 -5.39 8.08
C THR A 63 13.10 -4.91 8.69
N ALA A 64 12.46 -3.91 8.07
CA ALA A 64 11.16 -3.40 8.49
C ALA A 64 10.06 -4.49 8.42
N ILE A 65 9.99 -5.23 7.31
CA ILE A 65 9.04 -6.34 7.12
C ILE A 65 9.24 -7.45 8.15
N LEU A 66 10.48 -7.83 8.44
CA LEU A 66 10.76 -8.88 9.42
C LEU A 66 10.36 -8.48 10.84
N ASN A 67 10.43 -7.19 11.16
CA ASN A 67 10.09 -6.62 12.47
C ASN A 67 8.63 -6.15 12.59
N ILE A 68 7.77 -6.47 11.61
CA ILE A 68 6.39 -5.99 11.55
C ILE A 68 5.54 -6.38 12.78
N ASP A 69 5.86 -7.47 13.47
CA ASP A 69 5.14 -7.92 14.66
C ASP A 69 5.28 -6.94 15.85
N SER A 70 6.26 -6.04 15.79
CA SER A 70 6.50 -4.99 16.81
C SER A 70 5.79 -3.66 16.50
N THR A 71 4.92 -3.65 15.49
CA THR A 71 4.24 -2.44 14.98
C THR A 71 2.72 -2.64 14.90
N ASP A 72 1.99 -1.54 14.85
CA ASP A 72 0.54 -1.56 14.64
C ASP A 72 0.24 -1.69 13.14
N VAL A 73 -0.37 -2.80 12.75
CA VAL A 73 -0.72 -3.08 11.35
C VAL A 73 -2.22 -3.00 11.16
N THR A 74 -2.65 -2.24 10.15
CA THR A 74 -4.05 -2.15 9.74
C THR A 74 -4.19 -2.36 8.25
N LEU A 75 -5.35 -2.89 7.83
CA LEU A 75 -5.69 -3.01 6.42
C LEU A 75 -6.44 -1.75 5.98
N LEU A 76 -5.95 -1.12 4.92
CA LEU A 76 -6.60 0.01 4.28
C LEU A 76 -7.39 -0.47 3.04
N PRO A 77 -8.56 0.12 2.77
CA PRO A 77 -9.28 -0.14 1.53
C PRO A 77 -8.44 0.35 0.34
N TYR A 78 -8.17 -0.54 -0.61
CA TYR A 78 -7.42 -0.25 -1.83
C TYR A 78 -8.38 -0.32 -3.02
N TYR A 79 -8.27 0.65 -3.92
CA TYR A 79 -9.16 0.76 -5.08
C TYR A 79 -8.34 0.79 -6.36
N ASP A 80 -8.74 -0.03 -7.32
CA ASP A 80 -8.27 0.05 -8.69
C ASP A 80 -9.18 0.99 -9.48
N PHE A 81 -8.59 1.68 -10.46
CA PHE A 81 -9.34 2.56 -11.35
C PHE A 81 -9.70 1.82 -12.64
N ASP A 82 -10.99 1.56 -12.84
CA ASP A 82 -11.51 0.94 -14.05
C ASP A 82 -11.65 1.98 -15.17
N THR A 83 -10.64 2.01 -16.03
CA THR A 83 -10.62 2.89 -17.20
C THR A 83 -11.74 2.59 -18.20
N ALA A 84 -12.24 1.35 -18.28
CA ALA A 84 -13.30 1.00 -19.21
C ALA A 84 -14.65 1.58 -18.77
N ILE A 85 -14.92 1.57 -17.45
CA ILE A 85 -16.08 2.26 -16.87
C ILE A 85 -15.96 3.77 -17.13
N PHE A 86 -14.80 4.36 -16.84
CA PHE A 86 -14.60 5.80 -17.00
C PHE A 86 -14.74 6.27 -18.45
N TYR A 87 -14.10 5.57 -19.39
CA TYR A 87 -14.06 6.01 -20.80
C TYR A 87 -15.35 5.69 -21.57
N LYS A 88 -16.30 4.96 -20.99
CA LYS A 88 -17.64 4.82 -21.54
C LYS A 88 -18.38 6.15 -21.61
N ASP A 89 -18.19 7.01 -20.60
CA ASP A 89 -18.75 8.37 -20.56
C ASP A 89 -17.92 9.28 -19.60
N PRO A 90 -16.78 9.84 -20.04
CA PRO A 90 -15.82 10.46 -19.13
C PRO A 90 -16.32 11.80 -18.56
N SER A 91 -16.72 11.78 -17.28
CA SER A 91 -17.16 12.93 -16.49
C SER A 91 -16.60 12.88 -15.05
N PRO A 92 -16.61 14.01 -14.30
CA PRO A 92 -16.22 14.02 -12.88
C PRO A 92 -17.02 13.03 -12.02
N GLU A 93 -18.31 12.90 -12.28
CA GLU A 93 -19.22 12.00 -11.55
C GLU A 93 -18.81 10.54 -11.75
N LYS A 94 -18.32 10.18 -12.94
CA LYS A 94 -17.83 8.84 -13.26
C LYS A 94 -16.52 8.46 -12.59
N ILE A 95 -15.78 9.40 -11.99
CA ILE A 95 -14.52 9.07 -11.29
C ILE A 95 -14.78 8.11 -10.15
N LEU A 96 -15.77 8.40 -9.29
CA LEU A 96 -16.10 7.55 -8.15
C LEU A 96 -16.69 6.21 -8.57
N GLU A 97 -17.55 6.21 -9.59
CA GLU A 97 -18.09 4.97 -10.15
C GLU A 97 -17.03 4.06 -10.77
N SER A 98 -15.89 4.64 -11.17
CA SER A 98 -14.77 3.90 -11.75
C SER A 98 -13.79 3.37 -10.69
N LEU A 99 -14.01 3.66 -9.41
CA LEU A 99 -13.22 3.09 -8.31
C LEU A 99 -13.83 1.76 -7.89
N VAL A 100 -13.09 0.69 -8.14
CA VAL A 100 -13.48 -0.67 -7.77
C VAL A 100 -12.60 -1.13 -6.64
N VAL A 101 -13.19 -1.72 -5.59
CA VAL A 101 -12.41 -2.31 -4.49
C VAL A 101 -11.48 -3.38 -5.06
N SER A 102 -10.19 -3.21 -4.83
CA SER A 102 -9.18 -4.17 -5.26
C SER A 102 -9.21 -5.42 -4.39
N ASN A 103 -8.84 -6.55 -4.98
CA ASN A 103 -8.56 -7.77 -4.23
C ASN A 103 -7.15 -7.76 -3.64
N ASP A 104 -6.32 -6.78 -3.97
CA ASP A 104 -5.00 -6.59 -3.40
C ASP A 104 -5.10 -6.08 -1.96
N LEU A 105 -4.10 -6.42 -1.13
CA LEU A 105 -4.07 -6.04 0.28
C LEU A 105 -3.12 -4.86 0.48
N TYR A 106 -3.64 -3.74 0.98
CA TYR A 106 -2.84 -2.57 1.31
C TYR A 106 -2.72 -2.42 2.82
N PHE A 107 -1.52 -2.67 3.33
CA PHE A 107 -1.19 -2.60 4.75
C PHE A 107 -0.61 -1.24 5.10
N ALA A 108 -1.15 -0.60 6.13
CA ALA A 108 -0.54 0.54 6.79
C ALA A 108 0.11 0.11 8.09
N ILE A 109 1.40 0.40 8.22
CA ILE A 109 2.21 0.01 9.37
C ILE A 109 2.57 1.26 10.14
N SER A 110 2.20 1.27 11.42
CA SER A 110 2.32 2.43 12.28
C SER A 110 3.13 2.11 13.53
N LYS A 111 3.85 3.11 14.02
CA LYS A 111 4.57 3.05 15.29
C LYS A 111 4.30 4.33 16.04
N ASP A 112 4.00 4.21 17.32
CA ASP A 112 3.66 5.35 18.19
C ASP A 112 2.51 6.22 17.60
N GLY A 113 1.59 5.60 16.87
CA GLY A 113 0.44 6.24 16.23
C GLY A 113 0.74 6.95 14.90
N CYS A 114 1.99 6.95 14.42
CA CYS A 114 2.40 7.54 13.15
C CYS A 114 2.60 6.48 12.08
N LEU A 115 2.27 6.78 10.82
CA LEU A 115 2.60 5.90 9.69
C LEU A 115 4.12 5.83 9.53
N GLU A 116 4.68 4.63 9.58
CA GLU A 116 6.11 4.40 9.32
C GLU A 116 6.33 4.02 7.85
N TYR A 117 5.54 3.06 7.38
CA TYR A 117 5.58 2.59 6.00
C TYR A 117 4.27 1.92 5.62
N SER A 118 4.10 1.66 4.33
CA SER A 118 2.98 0.90 3.80
C SER A 118 3.44 -0.17 2.83
N MET A 119 2.64 -1.22 2.69
CA MET A 119 2.91 -2.33 1.80
C MET A 119 1.69 -2.66 0.96
N LEU A 120 1.91 -2.89 -0.34
CA LEU A 120 0.91 -3.49 -1.21
C LEU A 120 1.29 -4.94 -1.47
N ALA A 121 0.41 -5.86 -1.10
CA ALA A 121 0.51 -7.26 -1.44
C ALA A 121 -0.47 -7.59 -2.57
N LYS A 122 0.03 -8.26 -3.60
CA LYS A 122 -0.77 -8.75 -4.72
C LYS A 122 -0.82 -10.26 -4.69
N ARG A 123 -1.90 -10.81 -5.22
CA ARG A 123 -1.98 -12.26 -5.44
C ARG A 123 -1.29 -12.61 -6.75
N LYS A 124 -0.32 -13.51 -6.70
CA LYS A 124 0.32 -14.10 -7.89
C LYS A 124 0.18 -15.61 -7.77
N GLU A 125 -0.57 -16.20 -8.69
CA GLU A 125 -0.97 -17.61 -8.62
C GLU A 125 -1.69 -17.87 -7.27
N ASP A 126 -1.18 -18.80 -6.46
CA ASP A 126 -1.73 -19.15 -5.15
C ASP A 126 -0.98 -18.50 -3.97
N ALA A 127 -0.12 -17.51 -4.22
CA ALA A 127 0.68 -16.85 -3.19
C ALA A 127 0.47 -15.33 -3.12
N TRP A 128 0.56 -14.79 -1.90
CA TRP A 128 0.69 -13.35 -1.66
C TRP A 128 2.15 -12.94 -1.86
N ILE A 129 2.36 -11.92 -2.68
CA ILE A 129 3.68 -11.38 -2.95
C ILE A 129 3.74 -9.89 -2.59
N LEU A 130 4.89 -9.45 -2.09
CA LEU A 130 5.16 -8.02 -1.90
C LEU A 130 5.28 -7.36 -3.28
N SER A 131 4.33 -6.48 -3.61
CA SER A 131 4.33 -5.74 -4.87
C SER A 131 4.88 -4.33 -4.73
N ARG A 132 4.67 -3.69 -3.57
CA ARG A 132 5.17 -2.35 -3.29
C ARG A 132 5.50 -2.23 -1.81
N PHE A 133 6.62 -1.58 -1.53
CA PHE A 133 6.97 -1.05 -0.23
C PHE A 133 7.08 0.47 -0.38
N SER A 134 6.52 1.23 0.55
CA SER A 134 6.58 2.69 0.52
C SER A 134 6.83 3.21 1.92
N GLU A 135 8.04 3.72 2.11
CA GLU A 135 8.48 4.38 3.34
C GLU A 135 7.79 5.72 3.48
N ASN A 136 7.37 6.05 4.71
CA ASN A 136 6.94 7.39 5.02
C ASN A 136 8.17 8.25 5.30
N TRP A 137 8.75 8.82 4.25
CA TRP A 137 9.82 9.82 4.35
C TRP A 137 9.25 11.17 4.81
N GLY A 138 8.60 11.20 5.97
CA GLY A 138 8.11 12.44 6.55
C GLY A 138 9.26 13.44 6.52
N ILE A 139 9.11 14.51 5.75
CA ILE A 139 10.24 15.41 5.50
C ILE A 139 10.56 16.07 6.83
N LEU A 140 11.80 15.81 7.31
CA LEU A 140 12.41 16.35 8.53
C LEU A 140 12.20 17.86 8.68
#